data_AF-A0A3E0QYB9-F1
#
_entry.id   AF-A0A3E0QYB9-F1
#
_cell.length_a   1.000
_cell.length_b   1.000
_cell.length_c   1.000
_cell.angle_alpha   90.00
_cell.angle_beta   90.00
_cell.angle_gamma   90.00
#
_symmetry.space_group_name_H-M   'P 1'
#
loop_
_entity.id
_entity.type
_entity.pdbx_description
1 polymer ?
#
loop_
_entity_poly.entity_id
_entity_poly.type
_entity_poly.pdbx_seq_one_letter_code
_entity_poly.pdbx_strand_id
1 'polypeptide(L)'
;MATTKITGDLEVTGQVKGGSFSDSDVVTAYAATAAGTHTTAGGDATETITVSGLTASDFVHVYVSTAGATPRTINGYGAGAGSITVNMSGDPSTDHVLSYVVFKATS
;
A
#
# COMPACT_ATOMS: atom_id res chain seq x y z
N MET A 1 3.28 49.32 -17.83
CA MET A 1 3.95 48.00 -17.97
C MET A 1 3.64 47.46 -19.35
N ALA A 2 4.66 47.17 -20.16
CA ALA A 2 4.46 46.55 -21.47
C ALA A 2 4.28 45.04 -21.29
N THR A 3 3.25 44.48 -21.92
CA THR A 3 3.04 43.02 -21.95
C THR A 3 3.74 42.49 -23.19
N THR A 4 4.66 41.56 -23.02
CA THR A 4 5.33 40.88 -24.15
C THR A 4 4.63 39.56 -24.42
N LYS A 5 4.07 39.41 -25.61
CA LYS A 5 3.49 38.15 -26.08
C LYS A 5 4.59 37.30 -26.70
N ILE A 6 4.77 36.07 -26.22
CA ILE A 6 5.63 35.08 -26.86
C ILE A 6 4.77 34.33 -27.89
N THR A 7 5.25 34.23 -29.13
CA THR A 7 4.55 33.59 -30.27
C THR A 7 5.15 32.24 -30.67
N GLY A 8 6.09 31.71 -29.89
CA GLY A 8 6.69 30.38 -30.10
C GLY A 8 6.68 29.55 -28.80
N ASP A 9 7.42 28.44 -28.83
CA ASP A 9 7.54 27.56 -27.67
C ASP A 9 8.25 28.26 -26.51
N LEU A 10 7.74 28.04 -25.31
CA LEU A 10 8.34 28.54 -24.08
C LEU A 10 8.96 27.36 -23.34
N GLU A 11 10.29 27.25 -23.39
CA GLU A 11 11.03 26.37 -22.50
C GLU A 11 11.32 27.12 -21.19
N VAL A 12 10.78 26.63 -20.07
CA VAL A 12 11.03 27.19 -18.74
C VAL A 12 11.92 26.23 -17.96
N THR A 13 13.15 26.64 -17.66
CA THR A 13 14.01 25.92 -16.73
C THR A 13 13.64 26.30 -15.29
N GLY A 14 12.56 25.73 -14.75
CA GLY A 14 12.13 25.96 -13.36
C GLY A 14 10.64 25.77 -13.10
N GLN A 15 10.21 26.09 -11.86
CA GLN A 15 8.79 26.01 -11.48
C GLN A 15 7.99 27.19 -12.07
N VAL A 16 6.98 26.87 -12.88
CA VAL A 16 5.98 27.86 -13.32
C VAL A 16 4.94 28.00 -12.23
N LYS A 17 4.91 29.14 -11.53
CA LYS A 17 3.88 29.42 -10.53
C LYS A 17 2.51 29.51 -11.22
N GLY A 18 1.65 28.53 -11.00
CA GLY A 18 0.30 28.46 -11.58
C GLY A 18 0.20 27.77 -12.96
N GLY A 19 1.25 27.04 -13.39
CA GLY A 19 1.15 26.15 -14.54
C GLY A 19 0.34 24.89 -14.20
N SER A 20 -0.50 24.43 -15.12
CA SER A 20 -1.09 23.09 -15.06
C SER A 20 -0.10 22.09 -15.65
N PHE A 21 0.37 21.15 -14.83
CA PHE A 21 1.07 19.97 -15.33
C PHE A 21 0.03 18.97 -15.83
N SER A 22 0.29 18.30 -16.96
CA SER A 22 -0.57 17.20 -17.41
C SER A 22 -0.30 15.96 -16.55
N ASP A 23 -1.33 15.13 -16.36
CA ASP A 23 -1.22 13.86 -15.62
C ASP A 23 -0.10 12.95 -16.16
N SER A 24 0.28 13.11 -17.43
CA SER A 24 1.43 12.47 -18.05
C SER A 24 2.77 12.74 -17.37
N ASP A 25 2.88 13.87 -16.65
CA ASP A 25 4.12 14.26 -15.95
C ASP A 25 4.17 13.65 -14.55
N VAL A 26 3.06 13.09 -14.07
CA VAL A 26 2.97 12.36 -12.80
C VAL A 26 3.17 10.87 -13.06
N VAL A 27 4.42 10.43 -12.95
CA VAL A 27 4.71 8.99 -12.95
C VAL A 27 4.28 8.42 -11.61
N THR A 28 3.25 7.56 -11.62
CA THR A 28 2.95 6.74 -10.46
C THR A 28 4.14 5.83 -10.20
N ALA A 29 4.74 5.91 -9.02
CA ALA A 29 5.87 5.07 -8.62
C ALA A 29 5.42 3.73 -7.99
N TYR A 30 4.27 3.75 -7.30
CA TYR A 30 3.66 2.57 -6.68
C TYR A 30 2.15 2.61 -6.86
N ALA A 31 1.55 1.45 -7.15
CA ALA A 31 0.10 1.29 -7.23
C ALA A 31 -0.39 0.15 -6.33
N ALA A 32 -1.60 0.30 -5.79
CA ALA A 32 -2.29 -0.78 -5.11
C ALA A 32 -2.66 -1.86 -6.14
N THR A 33 -2.19 -3.10 -5.94
CA THR A 33 -2.38 -4.21 -6.88
C THR A 33 -3.24 -5.33 -6.33
N ALA A 34 -3.34 -5.44 -5.00
CA ALA A 34 -4.22 -6.36 -4.31
C ALA A 34 -4.71 -5.75 -3.00
N ALA A 35 -5.94 -6.06 -2.62
CA ALA A 35 -6.51 -5.73 -1.33
C ALA A 35 -7.52 -6.80 -0.95
N GLY A 36 -7.72 -7.01 0.35
CA GLY A 36 -8.66 -8.01 0.81
C GLY A 36 -8.77 -8.09 2.31
N THR A 37 -9.53 -9.08 2.76
CA THR A 37 -9.64 -9.45 4.15
C THR A 37 -9.20 -10.90 4.36
N HIS A 38 -8.80 -11.21 5.58
CA HIS A 38 -8.38 -12.53 6.01
C HIS A 38 -8.95 -12.78 7.40
N THR A 39 -9.79 -13.81 7.53
CA THR A 39 -10.19 -14.33 8.84
C THR A 39 -9.04 -15.16 9.38
N THR A 40 -8.60 -14.86 10.60
CA THR A 40 -7.46 -15.54 11.22
C THR A 40 -7.74 -17.03 11.38
N ALA A 41 -6.71 -17.85 11.27
CA ALA A 41 -6.79 -19.29 11.51
C ALA A 41 -6.63 -19.64 12.99
N GLY A 42 -5.89 -18.82 13.74
CA GLY A 42 -5.56 -19.07 15.14
C GLY A 42 -4.62 -20.28 15.33
N GLY A 43 -4.37 -20.62 16.60
CA GLY A 43 -3.47 -21.71 17.00
C GLY A 43 -2.01 -21.28 17.21
N ASP A 44 -1.63 -20.09 16.74
CA ASP A 44 -0.38 -19.39 17.07
C ASP A 44 -0.58 -17.87 16.91
N ALA A 45 0.38 -17.08 17.39
CA ALA A 45 0.44 -15.64 17.13
C ALA A 45 0.79 -15.30 15.67
N THR A 46 1.30 -16.25 14.88
CA THR A 46 1.67 -16.03 13.47
C THR A 46 0.54 -16.40 12.53
N GLU A 47 0.11 -15.44 11.71
CA GLU A 47 -0.88 -15.61 10.65
C GLU A 47 -0.23 -15.47 9.28
N THR A 48 -0.75 -16.20 8.29
CA THR A 48 -0.25 -16.17 6.91
C THR A 48 -1.39 -15.86 5.95
N ILE A 49 -1.31 -14.70 5.29
CA ILE A 49 -2.27 -14.28 4.27
C ILE A 49 -1.69 -14.61 2.91
N THR A 50 -2.33 -15.49 2.13
CA THR A 50 -1.85 -15.82 0.78
C THR A 50 -2.24 -14.71 -0.21
N VAL A 51 -1.26 -14.18 -0.93
CA VAL A 51 -1.45 -13.17 -1.98
C VAL A 51 -0.57 -13.53 -3.17
N SER A 52 -1.19 -14.01 -4.25
CA SER A 52 -0.46 -14.45 -5.46
C SER A 52 0.37 -13.33 -6.07
N GLY A 53 1.60 -13.63 -6.48
CA GLY A 53 2.49 -12.68 -7.15
C GLY A 53 3.13 -11.62 -6.23
N LEU A 54 2.95 -11.74 -4.91
CA LEU A 54 3.66 -10.92 -3.93
C LEU A 54 5.14 -11.34 -3.84
N THR A 55 6.03 -10.36 -3.69
CA THR A 55 7.45 -10.56 -3.42
C THR A 55 7.87 -9.81 -2.15
N ALA A 56 9.02 -10.17 -1.59
CA ALA A 56 9.55 -9.50 -0.39
C ALA A 56 9.92 -8.01 -0.59
N SER A 57 9.98 -7.53 -1.84
CA SER A 57 10.22 -6.12 -2.16
C SER A 57 8.94 -5.28 -2.21
N ASP A 58 7.76 -5.90 -2.16
CA ASP A 58 6.50 -5.18 -2.22
C ASP A 58 6.18 -4.53 -0.87
N PHE A 59 5.45 -3.42 -0.91
CA PHE A 59 4.97 -2.76 0.29
C PHE A 59 3.59 -3.29 0.64
N VAL A 60 3.40 -3.70 1.88
CA VAL A 60 2.11 -4.19 2.36
C VAL A 60 1.70 -3.37 3.57
N HIS A 61 0.39 -3.22 3.76
CA HIS A 61 -0.18 -2.66 4.96
C HIS A 61 -1.27 -3.60 5.47
N VAL A 62 -1.21 -3.93 6.76
CA VAL A 62 -2.18 -4.81 7.41
C VAL A 62 -2.70 -4.12 8.67
N TYR A 63 -4.01 -4.22 8.90
CA TYR A 63 -4.66 -3.75 10.11
C TYR A 63 -5.78 -4.68 10.56
N VAL A 64 -6.09 -4.68 11.85
CA VAL A 64 -7.24 -5.41 12.40
C VAL A 64 -8.51 -4.64 12.04
N SER A 65 -9.37 -5.21 11.20
CA SER A 65 -10.64 -4.60 10.79
C SER A 65 -11.82 -5.06 11.64
N THR A 66 -11.72 -6.24 12.25
CA THR A 66 -12.65 -6.71 13.28
C THR A 66 -11.86 -7.42 14.37
N ALA A 67 -11.99 -6.97 15.61
CA ALA A 67 -11.41 -7.65 16.75
C ALA A 67 -12.28 -8.85 17.14
N GLY A 68 -11.63 -9.95 17.49
CA GLY A 68 -12.29 -11.13 18.05
C GLY A 68 -12.71 -10.93 19.51
N ALA A 69 -13.23 -11.99 20.11
CA ALA A 69 -13.71 -12.02 21.49
C ALA A 69 -12.60 -11.69 22.51
N THR A 70 -11.36 -12.10 22.23
CA THR A 70 -10.17 -11.65 22.96
C THR A 70 -9.32 -10.77 22.06
N PRO A 71 -9.43 -9.43 22.14
CA PRO A 71 -8.76 -8.52 21.22
C PRO A 71 -7.24 -8.72 21.18
N ARG A 72 -6.70 -8.82 19.97
CA ARG A 72 -5.26 -8.86 19.69
C ARG A 72 -4.82 -7.63 18.89
N THR A 73 -3.54 -7.33 18.98
CA THR A 73 -2.88 -6.26 18.23
C THR A 73 -1.86 -6.87 17.29
N ILE A 74 -1.54 -6.18 16.19
CA ILE A 74 -0.47 -6.57 15.28
C ILE A 74 0.85 -6.00 15.81
N ASN A 75 1.83 -6.88 16.03
CA ASN A 75 3.19 -6.51 16.42
C ASN A 75 4.07 -6.23 15.19
N GLY A 76 3.77 -6.86 14.05
CA GLY A 76 4.47 -6.64 12.80
C GLY A 76 3.87 -7.43 11.65
N TYR A 77 4.23 -7.04 10.43
CA TYR A 77 3.91 -7.80 9.21
C TYR A 77 4.97 -7.55 8.16
N GLY A 78 5.07 -8.46 7.19
CA GLY A 78 6.01 -8.34 6.09
C GLY A 78 5.53 -9.09 4.85
N ALA A 79 5.89 -8.56 3.69
CA ALA A 79 5.70 -9.25 2.43
C ALA A 79 6.74 -10.38 2.29
N GLY A 80 6.27 -11.54 1.86
CA GLY A 80 7.09 -12.68 1.44
C GLY A 80 6.72 -13.11 0.02
N ALA A 81 7.36 -14.17 -0.45
CA ALA A 81 7.01 -14.76 -1.75
C ALA A 81 5.61 -15.40 -1.68
N GLY A 82 4.63 -14.76 -2.30
CA GLY A 82 3.24 -15.25 -2.38
C GLY A 82 2.40 -15.09 -1.11
N SER A 83 2.92 -14.46 -0.06
CA SER A 83 2.19 -14.34 1.20
C SER A 83 2.63 -13.15 2.05
N ILE A 84 1.71 -12.64 2.87
CA ILE A 84 1.99 -11.68 3.94
C ILE A 84 2.07 -12.47 5.24
N THR A 85 3.19 -12.38 5.96
CA THR A 85 3.30 -12.89 7.32
C THR A 85 2.87 -11.79 8.28
N VAL A 86 2.00 -12.12 9.22
CA VAL A 86 1.52 -11.20 10.26
C VAL A 86 1.80 -11.80 11.63
N ASN A 87 2.44 -11.04 12.50
CA ASN A 87 2.72 -11.43 13.88
C ASN A 87 1.80 -10.64 14.81
N MET A 88 0.90 -11.35 15.47
CA MET A 88 -0.06 -10.81 16.43
C MET A 88 0.55 -10.78 17.84
N SER A 89 -0.10 -10.10 18.79
CA SER A 89 0.31 -10.06 20.21
C SER A 89 0.05 -11.36 20.99
N GLY A 90 -0.57 -12.34 20.35
CA GLY A 90 -0.88 -13.68 20.85
C GLY A 90 -1.82 -14.37 19.86
N ASP A 91 -2.21 -15.61 20.14
CA ASP A 91 -3.19 -16.35 19.32
C ASP A 91 -4.49 -15.55 19.13
N PRO A 92 -4.85 -15.17 17.89
CA PRO A 92 -6.07 -14.43 17.58
C PRO A 92 -7.31 -15.33 17.46
N SER A 93 -7.21 -16.65 17.64
CA SER A 93 -8.32 -17.58 17.37
C SER A 93 -8.84 -17.43 15.92
N THR A 94 -10.03 -17.94 15.64
CA THR A 94 -10.67 -17.89 14.31
C THR A 94 -11.66 -16.74 14.14
N ASP A 95 -11.58 -15.70 14.97
CA ASP A 95 -12.61 -14.65 15.07
C ASP A 95 -12.11 -13.22 14.78
N HIS A 96 -10.82 -13.04 14.56
CA HIS A 96 -10.30 -11.77 14.05
C HIS A 96 -10.42 -11.69 12.53
N VAL A 97 -10.66 -10.48 12.04
CA VAL A 97 -10.54 -10.16 10.62
C VAL A 97 -9.43 -9.14 10.44
N LEU A 98 -8.47 -9.51 9.60
CA LEU A 98 -7.37 -8.66 9.16
C LEU A 98 -7.72 -8.11 7.78
N SER A 99 -7.52 -6.82 7.56
CA SER A 99 -7.58 -6.21 6.24
C SER A 99 -6.18 -5.91 5.75
N TYR A 100 -5.94 -6.09 4.45
CA TYR A 100 -4.64 -5.82 3.84
C TYR A 100 -4.75 -5.07 2.51
N VAL A 101 -3.69 -4.32 2.19
CA VAL A 101 -3.43 -3.74 0.87
C VAL A 101 -1.98 -4.02 0.49
N VAL A 102 -1.75 -4.32 -0.78
CA VAL A 102 -0.44 -4.52 -1.41
C VAL A 102 -0.18 -3.42 -2.42
N PHE A 103 0.94 -2.73 -2.26
CA PHE A 103 1.48 -1.76 -3.21
C PHE A 103 2.72 -2.31 -3.89
N LYS A 104 2.73 -2.30 -5.22
CA LYS A 104 3.85 -2.73 -6.04
C LYS A 104 4.40 -1.55 -6.83
N ALA A 105 5.71 -1.58 -7.08
CA ALA A 105 6.34 -0.62 -7.98
C ALA A 105 5.74 -0.76 -9.39
N THR A 106 5.47 0.37 -10.04
CA THR A 106 4.81 0.43 -11.36
C THR A 106 5.80 0.62 -12.51
N SER A 107 7.11 0.67 -12.22
CA SER A 107 8.20 0.90 -13.16
C SER A 107 9.40 0.00 -12.86
#